data_AF-N9KQS8-F1
#
_entry.id   AF-N9KQS8-F1
#
_cell.length_a   1.000
_cell.length_b   1.000
_cell.length_c   1.000
_cell.angle_alpha   90.00
_cell.angle_beta   90.00
_cell.angle_gamma   90.00
#
_symmetry.space_group_name_H-M   'P 1'
#
loop_
_entity.id
_entity.type
_entity.pdbx_description
1 polymer ?
#
loop_
_entity_poly.entity_id
_entity_poly.type
_entity_poly.pdbx_seq_one_letter_code
_entity_poly.pdbx_strand_id
1 'polypeptide(L)' 'MNNNVGVVVFLLLMLASVLMIIIGSIALDALVIIIGVLLGMCALLVKLEFNLYLPFEK' A
#
# COMPACT_ATOMS: atom_id res chain seq x y z
N MET A 1 6.55 -7.26 16.54
CA MET A 1 6.22 -5.88 16.12
C MET A 1 4.88 -5.53 16.74
N ASN A 2 4.72 -4.35 17.35
CA ASN A 2 3.43 -3.97 17.93
C ASN A 2 2.38 -3.89 16.79
N ASN A 3 1.17 -4.44 16.97
CA ASN A 3 0.13 -4.45 15.91
C ASN A 3 -0.09 -3.06 15.33
N ASN A 4 -0.06 -2.02 16.16
CA ASN A 4 -0.18 -0.62 15.71
C ASN A 4 0.89 -0.21 14.68
N VAL A 5 2.12 -0.67 14.82
CA VAL A 5 3.21 -0.32 13.90
C VAL A 5 2.97 -0.96 12.53
N GLY A 6 2.52 -2.21 12.49
CA GLY A 6 2.19 -2.87 11.23
C GLY A 6 1.02 -2.20 10.51
N VAL A 7 0.00 -1.73 11.24
CA VAL A 7 -1.15 -1.00 10.65
C VAL A 7 -0.68 0.33 10.04
N VAL A 8 0.20 1.05 10.74
CA VAL A 8 0.76 2.32 10.25
C VAL A 8 1.59 2.10 8.98
N VAL A 9 2.44 1.07 8.96
CA VAL A 9 3.25 0.72 7.78
C VAL A 9 2.36 0.32 6.60
N PHE A 10 1.33 -0.50 6.85
CA PHE A 10 0.34 -0.86 5.82
C PHE A 10 -0.37 0.36 5.22
N LEU A 11 -0.86 1.26 6.07
CA LEU A 11 -1.54 2.48 5.62
C LEU A 11 -0.61 3.40 4.83
N LEU A 12 0.64 3.56 5.26
CA LEU A 12 1.65 4.34 4.54
C LEU A 12 1.96 3.76 3.16
N LEU A 13 2.12 2.44 3.06
CA LEU A 13 2.37 1.77 1.77
C LEU A 13 1.17 1.88 0.84
N MET A 14 -0.05 1.70 1.35
CA MET A 14 -1.27 1.89 0.57
C MET A 14 -1.42 3.33 0.09
N LEU A 15 -1.17 4.31 0.96
CA LEU A 15 -1.22 5.71 0.59
C LEU A 15 -0.18 6.05 -0.50
N ALA A 16 1.05 5.57 -0.36
CA ALA A 16 2.10 5.75 -1.34
C ALA A 16 1.75 5.08 -2.68
N SER A 17 1.20 3.87 -2.65
CA SER A 17 0.72 3.15 -3.83
C SER A 17 -0.31 3.97 -4.62
N VAL A 18 -1.33 4.48 -3.93
CA VAL A 18 -2.39 5.30 -4.55
C VAL A 18 -1.83 6.59 -5.13
N LEU A 19 -0.93 7.28 -4.41
CA LEU A 19 -0.27 8.49 -4.89
C LEU A 19 0.53 8.22 -6.18
N MET A 20 1.31 7.15 -6.21
CA MET A 20 2.09 6.77 -7.39
C MET A 20 1.19 6.46 -8.58
N ILE A 21 0.07 5.76 -8.37
CA ILE A 21 -0.90 5.48 -9.44
C ILE A 21 -1.51 6.77 -9.99
N ILE A 22 -1.89 7.71 -9.11
CA ILE A 22 -2.46 9.01 -9.53
C ILE A 22 -1.43 9.80 -10.32
N ILE A 23 -0.21 9.94 -9.80
CA ILE A 23 0.86 10.70 -10.46
C ILE A 23 1.22 10.07 -11.81
N GLY A 24 1.38 8.75 -11.86
CA GLY A 24 1.67 8.02 -13.10
C GLY A 24 0.56 8.15 -14.13
N SER A 25 -0.71 8.19 -13.69
CA SER A 25 -1.86 8.42 -14.58
C SER A 25 -1.86 9.83 -15.18
N ILE A 26 -1.50 10.85 -14.39
CA ILE A 26 -1.39 12.24 -14.87
C ILE A 26 -0.20 12.39 -15.83
N ALA A 27 0.92 11.75 -15.52
CA ALA A 27 2.13 11.80 -16.33
C ALA A 27 2.10 10.89 -17.56
N LEU A 28 1.06 10.05 -17.73
CA LEU A 28 0.99 8.97 -18.72
C LEU A 28 2.20 8.03 -18.68
N ASP A 29 2.81 7.88 -17.49
CA ASP A 29 3.99 7.04 -17.29
C ASP A 29 3.58 5.67 -16.73
N ALA A 30 3.62 4.67 -17.61
CA ALA A 30 3.28 3.30 -17.27
C ALA A 30 4.22 2.69 -16.21
N LEU A 31 5.49 3.09 -16.14
CA LEU A 31 6.42 2.56 -15.14
C LEU A 31 6.05 3.02 -13.74
N VAL A 32 5.67 4.30 -13.59
CA VAL A 32 5.25 4.87 -12.31
C VAL A 32 3.97 4.17 -11.81
N ILE A 33 3.04 3.86 -12.72
CA ILE A 33 1.82 3.10 -12.39
C ILE A 33 2.18 1.69 -11.94
N ILE A 34 3.07 0.99 -12.64
CA ILE A 34 3.53 -0.37 -12.28
C ILE A 34 4.18 -0.38 -10.89
N ILE A 35 5.02 0.62 -10.59
CA ILE A 35 5.63 0.78 -9.26
C ILE A 35 4.54 0.96 -8.20
N GLY A 36 3.52 1.77 -8.47
CA GLY A 36 2.37 1.94 -7.58
C GLY A 36 1.62 0.63 -7.32
N VAL A 37 1.39 -0.19 -8.34
CA VAL A 37 0.73 -1.50 -8.20
C VAL A 37 1.60 -2.47 -7.38
N LEU A 38 2.90 -2.54 -7.64
CA LEU A 38 3.85 -3.37 -6.89
C LEU A 38 3.87 -2.98 -5.39
N LEU A 39 3.87 -1.69 -5.09
CA LEU A 39 3.75 -1.18 -3.72
C LEU A 39 2.46 -1.64 -3.03
N GLY A 40 1.33 -1.63 -3.76
CA GLY A 40 0.06 -2.14 -3.25
C GLY A 40 0.12 -3.64 -2.94
N MET A 41 0.74 -4.43 -3.80
CA MET A 41 0.96 -5.86 -3.56
C MET A 41 1.85 -6.10 -2.34
N CYS A 42 2.92 -5.31 -2.16
CA CYS A 42 3.75 -5.35 -0.95
C CYS A 42 2.95 -5.02 0.31
N ALA A 43 2.05 -4.03 0.27
CA ALA A 43 1.17 -3.71 1.39
C ALA A 43 0.27 -4.90 1.74
N LEU A 44 -0.30 -5.59 0.74
CA LEU A 44 -1.12 -6.78 0.97
C LEU A 44 -0.33 -7.95 1.57
N LEU A 45 0.92 -8.16 1.12
CA LEU A 45 1.81 -9.15 1.72
C LEU A 45 2.10 -8.84 3.19
N VAL A 46 2.36 -7.57 3.53
CA VAL A 46 2.52 -7.13 4.92
C VAL A 46 1.24 -7.37 5.73
N LYS A 47 0.05 -7.09 5.16
CA LYS A 47 -1.23 -7.40 5.82
C LYS A 47 -1.35 -8.89 6.16
N LEU A 48 -0.99 -9.76 5.21
CA LEU A 48 -1.06 -11.20 5.36
C LEU A 48 -0.03 -11.74 6.35
N GLU A 49 1.24 -11.34 6.23
CA GLU A 49 2.34 -11.83 7.06
C GLU A 49 2.15 -11.49 8.54
N PHE A 50 1.68 -10.27 8.81
CA PHE A 50 1.46 -9.81 10.18
C PHE A 50 0.01 -10.00 10.67
N ASN A 51 -0.84 -10.65 9.87
CA ASN A 51 -2.26 -10.85 10.13
C ASN A 51 -2.92 -9.58 10.70
N LEU A 52 -2.70 -8.47 10.01
CA LEU A 52 -3.06 -7.14 10.49
C LEU A 52 -4.58 -6.98 10.50
N TYR A 53 -5.15 -6.93 11.71
CA TYR A 53 -6.54 -6.58 11.92
C TYR A 53 -6.73 -5.08 11.66
N LEU A 54 -7.32 -4.77 10.51
CA LEU A 54 -7.68 -3.40 10.18
C LEU A 54 -8.94 -3.01 10.98
N PRO A 55 -8.94 -1.88 11.70
CA PRO A 55 -10.08 -1.47 12.52
C PRO A 55 -11.34 -1.13 11.71
N PHE A 56 -11.25 -1.09 10.38
CA PHE A 56 -12.35 -0.81 9.44
C PHE A 56 -12.92 -2.07 8.77
N GLU A 57 -12.32 -3.24 9.02
CA GLU A 57 -12.75 -4.53 8.46
C GLU A 57 -13.71 -5.17 9.47
N LYS A 58 -14.99 -4.83 9.36
CA LYS A 58 -16.08 -5.38 10.18
C LYS A 58 -17.13 -6.02 9.30
#